data_AF-A0A0K8QDS6-F1
#
_entry.id   AF-A0A0K8QDS6-F1
#
_cell.length_a   1.000
_cell.length_b   1.000
_cell.length_c   1.000
_cell.angle_alpha   90.00
_cell.angle_beta   90.00
_cell.angle_gamma   90.00
#
_symmetry.space_group_name_H-M   'P 1'
#
loop_
_entity.id
_entity.type
_entity.pdbx_description
1 polymer ?
#
loop_
_entity_poly.entity_id
_entity_poly.type
_entity_poly.pdbx_seq_one_letter_code
_entity_poly.pdbx_strand_id
1 'polypeptide(L)'
;MVGMGFVGFLDDFIKISKQRSLGLNAKAKLILQAFVGIVFAVLVLNFPDSQGITPASTHISLVRDIPWLNLAFGGTVLGAILFVIWSNLIVTAATNGVNLTDGLDGLAAGASIMVFGAYTLMGIWQNNQACGSPREAGSGCYSVRDPLDLALLAAICSAALVGFLWWNTSPAKIFMGDTGSLAIGGAVAGFAILSRTELLLGIIGGLFVLITLSVIIQVGYFKVTKGKRVFKMAPLQHHFELKGWAEITVVVRFWILCGLFVAAGLGIFYAEWVVLL
;
A
#
# COMPACT_ATOMS: atom_id res chain seq x y z
N MET A 1 6.30 -8.04 1.09
CA MET A 1 5.45 -8.79 2.04
C MET A 1 6.27 -9.50 3.12
N VAL A 2 7.00 -10.60 2.82
CA VAL A 2 7.69 -11.42 3.83
C VAL A 2 8.65 -10.64 4.72
N GLY A 3 9.53 -9.82 4.13
CA GLY A 3 10.47 -9.00 4.92
C GLY A 3 9.76 -8.06 5.90
N MET A 4 8.68 -7.41 5.48
CA MET A 4 7.90 -6.53 6.37
C MET A 4 7.10 -7.30 7.42
N GLY A 5 6.58 -8.47 7.05
CA GLY A 5 5.95 -9.39 8.00
C GLY A 5 6.93 -9.86 9.08
N PHE A 6 8.20 -10.10 8.71
CA PHE A 6 9.24 -10.44 9.68
C PHE A 6 9.54 -9.27 10.63
N VAL A 7 9.60 -8.03 10.13
CA VAL A 7 9.73 -6.84 11.00
C VAL A 7 8.56 -6.74 11.97
N GLY A 8 7.34 -6.97 11.50
CA GLY A 8 6.13 -6.98 12.33
C GLY A 8 6.13 -8.10 13.36
N PHE A 9 6.58 -9.30 12.95
CA PHE A 9 6.75 -10.44 13.84
C PHE A 9 7.75 -10.15 14.96
N LEU A 10 8.89 -9.53 14.66
CA LEU A 10 9.85 -9.13 15.69
C LEU A 10 9.21 -8.14 16.68
N ASP A 11 8.39 -7.21 16.19
CA ASP A 11 7.68 -6.26 17.05
C ASP A 11 6.69 -6.95 17.99
N ASP A 12 5.81 -7.79 17.43
CA ASP A 12 4.80 -8.54 18.18
C ASP A 12 5.44 -9.54 19.16
N PHE A 13 6.49 -10.24 18.73
CA PHE A 13 7.22 -11.18 19.58
C PHE A 13 7.83 -10.48 20.80
N ILE A 14 8.40 -9.28 20.62
CA ILE A 14 8.95 -8.50 21.74
C ILE A 14 7.85 -8.05 22.71
N LYS A 15 6.68 -7.61 22.21
CA LYS A 15 5.52 -7.25 23.04
C LYS A 15 5.10 -8.43 23.92
N ILE A 16 4.96 -9.61 23.33
CA ILE A 16 4.51 -10.83 24.01
C ILE A 16 5.57 -11.36 24.98
N SER A 17 6.82 -11.54 24.51
CA SER A 17 7.91 -12.11 25.31
C SER A 17 8.25 -11.26 26.54
N LYS A 18 8.16 -9.93 26.42
CA LYS A 18 8.43 -9.00 27.53
C LYS A 18 7.18 -8.62 28.33
N GLN A 19 6.02 -9.21 28.02
CA GLN A 19 4.73 -8.96 28.69
C GLN A 19 4.42 -7.46 28.89
N ARG A 20 4.68 -6.66 27.85
CA ARG A 20 4.50 -5.21 27.89
C ARG A 20 3.89 -4.72 26.59
N SER A 21 3.20 -3.59 26.64
CA SER A 21 2.62 -2.95 25.45
C SER A 21 3.64 -2.36 24.48
N LEU A 22 4.91 -2.24 24.90
CA LEU A 22 6.00 -1.67 24.12
C LEU A 22 6.73 -2.73 23.29
N GLY A 23 6.59 -2.65 21.97
CA GLY A 23 7.37 -3.41 21.00
C GLY A 23 8.78 -2.87 20.79
N LEU A 24 9.25 -2.91 19.55
CA LEU A 24 10.43 -2.21 19.06
C LEU A 24 10.27 -0.71 19.31
N ASN A 25 11.39 -0.05 19.60
CA ASN A 25 11.41 1.41 19.57
C ASN A 25 11.13 1.88 18.14
N ALA A 26 10.38 2.98 17.98
CA ALA A 26 9.99 3.54 16.69
C ALA A 26 11.18 3.71 15.73
N LYS A 27 12.35 4.14 16.23
CA LYS A 27 13.57 4.25 15.43
C LYS A 27 14.04 2.90 14.87
N ALA A 28 14.03 1.85 15.69
CA ALA A 28 14.45 0.52 15.26
C ALA A 28 13.47 -0.06 14.23
N LYS A 29 12.16 0.11 14.45
CA LYS A 29 11.12 -0.29 13.49
C LYS A 29 11.31 0.39 12.13
N LEU A 30 11.52 1.70 12.12
CA LEU A 30 11.78 2.47 10.89
C LEU A 30 13.08 2.05 10.19
N ILE A 31 14.16 1.78 10.94
CA ILE A 31 15.43 1.30 10.35
C ILE A 31 15.25 -0.07 9.68
N LEU A 32 14.53 -0.99 10.32
CA LEU A 32 14.26 -2.31 9.75
C LEU A 32 13.35 -2.22 8.52
N GLN A 33 12.30 -1.38 8.57
CA GLN A 33 11.47 -1.11 7.40
C GLN A 33 12.27 -0.52 6.24
N ALA A 34 13.13 0.48 6.52
CA ALA A 34 14.00 1.08 5.52
C ALA A 34 14.99 0.06 4.93
N PHE A 35 15.58 -0.81 5.77
CA PHE A 35 16.46 -1.86 5.28
C PHE A 35 15.74 -2.80 4.30
N VAL A 36 14.56 -3.32 4.68
CA VAL A 36 13.75 -4.17 3.80
C VAL A 36 13.35 -3.43 2.52
N GLY A 37 12.97 -2.15 2.63
CA GLY A 37 12.60 -1.30 1.51
C GLY A 37 13.76 -1.01 0.55
N ILE A 38 14.97 -0.78 1.06
CA ILE A 38 16.20 -0.62 0.25
C ILE A 38 16.50 -1.90 -0.51
N VAL A 39 16.50 -3.05 0.17
CA VAL A 39 16.77 -4.35 -0.49
C VAL A 39 15.74 -4.59 -1.60
N PHE A 40 14.45 -4.37 -1.32
CA PHE A 40 13.40 -4.45 -2.33
C PHE A 40 13.67 -3.51 -3.51
N ALA A 41 13.92 -2.23 -3.26
CA ALA A 41 14.13 -1.20 -4.29
C ALA A 41 15.33 -1.52 -5.20
N VAL A 42 16.42 -2.04 -4.64
CA VAL A 42 17.59 -2.47 -5.42
C VAL A 42 17.23 -3.67 -6.29
N LEU A 43 16.56 -4.68 -5.75
CA LEU A 43 16.23 -5.90 -6.51
C LEU A 43 15.30 -5.61 -7.69
N VAL A 44 14.29 -4.76 -7.52
CA VAL A 44 13.31 -4.47 -8.59
C VAL A 44 13.89 -3.69 -9.77
N LEU A 45 15.06 -3.06 -9.63
CA LEU A 45 15.79 -2.43 -10.73
C LEU A 45 16.83 -3.36 -11.40
N ASN A 46 17.13 -4.51 -10.79
CA ASN A 46 18.26 -5.36 -11.21
C ASN A 46 17.85 -6.78 -11.64
N PHE A 47 16.56 -7.01 -11.87
CA PHE A 47 16.04 -8.34 -12.23
C PHE A 47 15.27 -8.34 -13.55
N PRO A 48 15.92 -8.09 -14.69
CA PRO A 48 15.25 -8.03 -15.99
C PRO A 48 14.67 -9.39 -16.41
N ASP A 49 13.64 -9.37 -17.25
CA ASP A 49 13.18 -10.54 -18.00
C ASP A 49 14.02 -10.78 -19.28
N SER A 50 13.58 -11.72 -20.11
CA SER A 50 14.22 -12.00 -21.41
C SER A 50 14.17 -10.84 -22.41
N GLN A 51 13.30 -9.85 -22.20
CA GLN A 51 13.15 -8.64 -23.03
C GLN A 51 13.92 -7.45 -22.45
N GLY A 52 14.64 -7.64 -21.33
CA GLY A 52 15.36 -6.57 -20.64
C GLY A 52 14.48 -5.67 -19.79
N ILE A 53 13.20 -6.00 -19.61
CA ILE A 53 12.26 -5.22 -18.81
C ILE A 53 12.47 -5.58 -17.34
N THR A 54 12.74 -4.58 -16.51
CA THR A 54 12.87 -4.73 -15.06
C THR A 54 11.53 -4.54 -14.35
N PRO A 55 11.33 -5.15 -13.17
CA PRO A 55 10.07 -5.05 -12.43
C PRO A 55 9.67 -3.59 -12.10
N ALA A 56 10.64 -2.71 -11.85
CA ALA A 56 10.45 -1.26 -11.71
C ALA A 56 11.38 -0.46 -12.64
N SER A 57 11.16 0.85 -12.79
CA SER A 57 12.03 1.77 -13.53
C SER A 57 12.27 3.02 -12.69
N THR A 58 13.17 3.88 -13.16
CA THR A 58 13.44 5.17 -12.52
C THR A 58 12.40 6.24 -12.84
N HIS A 59 11.39 5.96 -13.67
CA HIS A 59 10.27 6.87 -13.86
C HIS A 59 9.29 6.77 -12.69
N ILE A 60 8.63 7.88 -12.39
CA ILE A 60 7.47 7.88 -11.50
C ILE A 60 6.24 7.62 -12.35
N SER A 61 5.35 6.74 -11.88
CA SER A 61 4.22 6.28 -12.67
C SER A 61 2.88 6.60 -11.98
N LEU A 62 1.91 6.99 -12.80
CA LEU A 62 0.51 7.17 -12.36
C LEU A 62 -0.30 5.93 -12.72
N VAL A 63 -0.61 5.77 -14.01
CA VAL A 63 -1.19 4.55 -14.59
C VAL A 63 -0.12 3.77 -15.38
N ARG A 64 0.91 4.49 -15.83
CA ARG A 64 2.13 4.04 -16.53
C ARG A 64 3.24 5.06 -16.25
N ASP A 65 4.47 4.72 -16.64
CA ASP A 65 5.64 5.60 -16.50
C ASP A 65 5.38 6.97 -17.16
N ILE A 66 5.58 8.06 -16.41
CA ILE A 66 5.42 9.42 -16.93
C ILE A 66 6.71 9.83 -17.64
N PRO A 67 6.72 10.05 -18.98
CA PRO A 67 7.97 10.20 -19.73
C PRO A 67 8.86 11.37 -19.30
N TRP A 68 8.26 12.47 -18.84
CA TRP A 68 8.99 13.66 -18.40
C TRP A 68 9.45 13.60 -16.94
N LEU A 69 9.00 12.59 -16.16
CA LEU A 69 9.29 12.46 -14.73
C LEU A 69 10.20 11.27 -14.47
N ASN A 70 11.44 11.38 -14.96
CA ASN A 70 12.48 10.37 -14.78
C ASN A 70 13.49 10.80 -13.70
N LEU A 71 13.66 9.97 -12.67
CA LEU A 71 14.63 10.19 -11.60
C LEU A 71 16.08 10.06 -12.08
N ALA A 72 16.34 9.44 -13.23
CA ALA A 72 17.68 9.26 -13.80
C ALA A 72 18.18 10.46 -14.63
N PHE A 73 17.63 11.67 -14.43
CA PHE A 73 18.01 12.87 -15.19
C PHE A 73 19.50 13.25 -15.09
N GLY A 74 20.18 12.86 -14.00
CA GLY A 74 21.61 13.07 -13.79
C GLY A 74 22.47 11.80 -13.93
N GLY A 75 21.97 10.79 -14.63
CA GLY A 75 22.67 9.52 -14.87
C GLY A 75 22.13 8.34 -14.04
N THR A 76 22.61 7.15 -14.37
CA THR A 76 22.09 5.87 -13.84
C THR A 76 22.27 5.72 -12.33
N VAL A 77 23.42 6.10 -11.79
CA VAL A 77 23.72 6.04 -10.35
C VAL A 77 22.80 6.95 -9.55
N LEU A 78 22.63 8.20 -10.01
CA LEU A 78 21.72 9.14 -9.35
C LEU A 78 20.27 8.65 -9.43
N GLY A 79 19.86 8.15 -10.59
CA GLY A 79 18.52 7.57 -10.79
C GLY A 79 18.23 6.42 -9.83
N ALA A 80 19.19 5.50 -9.64
CA ALA A 80 19.04 4.40 -8.70
C ALA A 80 18.91 4.91 -7.25
N ILE A 81 19.72 5.88 -6.82
CA ILE A 81 19.64 6.45 -5.47
C ILE A 81 18.28 7.12 -5.24
N LEU A 82 17.85 7.97 -6.18
CA LEU A 82 16.57 8.67 -6.09
C LEU A 82 15.39 7.70 -6.12
N PHE A 83 15.45 6.65 -6.94
CA PHE A 83 14.45 5.60 -6.96
C PHE A 83 14.40 4.84 -5.62
N VAL A 84 15.54 4.52 -5.02
CA VAL A 84 15.58 3.86 -3.70
C VAL A 84 14.90 4.74 -2.64
N ILE A 85 15.14 6.05 -2.65
CA ILE A 85 14.46 7.00 -1.75
C ILE A 85 12.95 7.01 -2.00
N TRP A 86 12.54 7.11 -3.27
CA TRP A 86 11.13 7.11 -3.67
C TRP A 86 10.40 5.82 -3.28
N SER A 87 10.99 4.66 -3.60
CA SER A 87 10.47 3.35 -3.23
C SER A 87 10.37 3.20 -1.70
N ASN A 88 11.38 3.64 -0.94
CA ASN A 88 11.33 3.59 0.52
C ASN A 88 10.25 4.49 1.11
N LEU A 89 9.99 5.65 0.50
CA LEU A 89 8.90 6.53 0.91
C LEU A 89 7.54 5.80 0.76
N ILE A 90 7.29 5.20 -0.40
CA ILE A 90 6.04 4.46 -0.68
C ILE A 90 5.91 3.27 0.29
N VAL A 91 6.97 2.48 0.42
CA VAL A 91 7.01 1.30 1.29
C VAL A 91 6.76 1.67 2.75
N THR A 92 7.40 2.73 3.25
CA THR A 92 7.21 3.20 4.63
C THR A 92 5.82 3.80 4.83
N ALA A 93 5.31 4.57 3.87
CA ALA A 93 3.98 5.17 3.94
C ALA A 93 2.88 4.10 3.94
N ALA A 94 2.95 3.11 3.05
CA ALA A 94 1.94 2.05 2.96
C ALA A 94 1.97 1.12 4.18
N THR A 95 3.17 0.69 4.63
CA THR A 95 3.31 -0.16 5.82
C THR A 95 2.75 0.48 7.08
N ASN A 96 3.12 1.74 7.34
CA ASN A 96 2.60 2.46 8.50
C ASN A 96 1.13 2.85 8.33
N GLY A 97 0.68 3.16 7.11
CA GLY A 97 -0.73 3.48 6.85
C GLY A 97 -1.67 2.32 7.08
N VAL A 98 -1.31 1.12 6.64
CA VAL A 98 -2.08 -0.11 6.95
C VAL A 98 -2.02 -0.42 8.45
N ASN A 99 -0.85 -0.30 9.09
CA ASN A 99 -0.70 -0.52 10.54
C ASN A 99 -1.55 0.46 11.38
N LEU A 100 -1.67 1.73 10.98
CA LEU A 100 -2.55 2.71 11.63
C LEU A 100 -4.04 2.44 11.37
N THR A 101 -4.36 1.74 10.28
CA THR A 101 -5.73 1.36 9.92
C THR A 101 -6.20 0.12 10.67
N ASP A 102 -5.27 -0.72 11.14
CA ASP A 102 -5.52 -1.93 11.94
C ASP A 102 -5.82 -1.60 13.41
N GLY A 103 -6.79 -0.70 13.62
CA GLY A 103 -7.20 -0.22 14.93
C GLY A 103 -8.63 -0.58 15.34
N LEU A 104 -9.40 -1.21 14.44
CA LEU A 104 -10.75 -1.73 14.67
C LEU A 104 -10.91 -3.09 13.98
N ASP A 105 -11.77 -3.93 14.52
CA ASP A 105 -12.04 -5.28 14.05
C ASP A 105 -12.51 -5.29 12.58
N GLY A 106 -11.73 -5.92 11.70
CA GLY A 106 -12.02 -6.04 10.27
C GLY A 106 -11.70 -4.82 9.43
N LEU A 107 -11.31 -3.67 10.01
CA LEU A 107 -11.10 -2.43 9.24
C LEU A 107 -9.96 -2.56 8.22
N ALA A 108 -8.75 -2.90 8.67
CA ALA A 108 -7.59 -3.04 7.79
C ALA A 108 -7.72 -4.23 6.84
N ALA A 109 -8.26 -5.35 7.31
CA ALA A 109 -8.49 -6.53 6.48
C ALA A 109 -9.46 -6.23 5.33
N GLY A 110 -10.64 -5.70 5.63
CA GLY A 110 -11.65 -5.37 4.61
C GLY A 110 -11.17 -4.33 3.59
N ALA A 111 -10.49 -3.27 4.05
CA ALA A 111 -9.89 -2.29 3.17
C ALA A 111 -8.85 -2.93 2.22
N SER A 112 -8.00 -3.80 2.75
CA SER A 112 -6.93 -4.45 1.98
C SER A 112 -7.46 -5.48 0.98
N ILE A 113 -8.56 -6.19 1.29
CA ILE A 113 -9.26 -7.08 0.35
C ILE A 113 -9.64 -6.31 -0.92
N MET A 114 -10.24 -5.12 -0.77
CA MET A 114 -10.66 -4.29 -1.90
C MET A 114 -9.47 -3.75 -2.69
N VAL A 115 -8.40 -3.31 -2.02
CA VAL A 115 -7.17 -2.82 -2.68
C VAL A 115 -6.50 -3.94 -3.50
N PHE A 116 -6.34 -5.14 -2.93
CA PHE A 116 -5.78 -6.27 -3.69
C PHE A 116 -6.73 -6.76 -4.79
N GLY A 117 -8.06 -6.66 -4.59
CA GLY A 117 -9.03 -6.90 -5.65
C GLY A 117 -8.82 -5.96 -6.84
N ALA A 118 -8.57 -4.68 -6.59
CA ALA A 118 -8.23 -3.70 -7.62
C ALA A 118 -6.96 -4.09 -8.39
N TYR A 119 -5.88 -4.42 -7.67
CA TYR A 119 -4.62 -4.86 -8.28
C TYR A 119 -4.76 -6.16 -9.07
N THR A 120 -5.66 -7.06 -8.66
CA THR A 120 -5.99 -8.27 -9.44
C THR A 120 -6.57 -7.90 -10.80
N LEU A 121 -7.58 -7.02 -10.82
CA LEU A 121 -8.22 -6.57 -12.06
C LEU A 121 -7.24 -5.80 -12.96
N MET A 122 -6.43 -4.92 -12.37
CA MET A 122 -5.42 -4.15 -13.09
C MET A 122 -4.35 -5.06 -13.69
N GLY A 123 -3.81 -6.03 -12.95
CA GLY A 123 -2.79 -6.95 -13.47
C GLY A 123 -3.32 -7.83 -14.61
N ILE A 124 -4.55 -8.33 -14.51
CA ILE A 124 -5.20 -9.04 -15.62
C ILE A 124 -5.32 -8.13 -16.86
N TRP A 125 -5.70 -6.87 -16.66
CA TRP A 125 -5.82 -5.90 -17.75
C TRP A 125 -4.47 -5.58 -18.40
N GLN A 126 -3.46 -5.26 -17.59
CA GLN A 126 -2.09 -4.99 -18.04
C GLN A 126 -1.52 -6.17 -18.83
N ASN A 127 -1.80 -7.41 -18.41
CA ASN A 127 -1.42 -8.60 -19.16
C ASN A 127 -2.10 -8.69 -20.53
N ASN A 128 -3.40 -8.40 -20.60
CA ASN A 128 -4.14 -8.43 -21.87
C ASN A 128 -3.71 -7.31 -22.83
N GLN A 129 -3.23 -6.19 -22.30
CA GLN A 129 -2.80 -4.99 -23.04
C GLN A 129 -1.27 -4.78 -22.94
N ALA A 130 -0.50 -5.86 -22.82
CA ALA A 130 0.96 -5.79 -22.72
C ALA A 130 1.58 -5.30 -24.04
N CYS A 131 2.59 -4.44 -23.97
CA CYS A 131 3.27 -3.92 -25.15
C CYS A 131 3.90 -5.05 -25.99
N GLY A 132 3.61 -5.05 -27.30
CA GLY A 132 4.08 -6.08 -28.23
C GLY A 132 3.20 -7.33 -28.26
N SER A 133 2.09 -7.35 -27.53
CA SER A 133 1.08 -8.41 -27.61
C SER A 133 0.24 -8.26 -28.87
N PRO A 134 -0.13 -9.35 -29.57
CA PRO A 134 -1.09 -9.30 -30.68
C PRO A 134 -2.50 -8.81 -30.27
N ARG A 135 -2.78 -8.73 -28.97
CA ARG A 135 -4.06 -8.28 -28.39
C ARG A 135 -4.05 -6.80 -27.97
N GLU A 136 -2.93 -6.12 -28.16
CA GLU A 136 -2.78 -4.70 -27.89
C GLU A 136 -3.77 -3.89 -28.73
N ALA A 137 -4.62 -3.10 -28.06
CA ALA A 137 -5.52 -2.16 -28.72
C ALA A 137 -5.01 -0.73 -28.52
N GLY A 138 -4.81 -0.02 -29.64
CA GLY A 138 -4.36 1.37 -29.65
C GLY A 138 -2.89 1.54 -29.25
N SER A 139 -2.54 2.75 -28.81
CA SER A 139 -1.18 3.09 -28.37
C SER A 139 -0.97 2.92 -26.85
N GLY A 140 -2.03 2.51 -26.14
CA GLY A 140 -2.12 2.48 -24.68
C GLY A 140 -1.53 1.25 -23.99
N CYS A 141 -0.54 0.58 -24.59
CA CYS A 141 0.02 -0.67 -24.04
C CYS A 141 0.79 -0.50 -22.73
N TYR A 142 0.87 -1.55 -21.91
CA TYR A 142 1.57 -1.52 -20.62
C TYR A 142 2.92 -2.26 -20.67
N SER A 143 3.99 -1.58 -20.28
CA SER A 143 5.33 -2.15 -20.10
C SER A 143 5.55 -2.64 -18.66
N VAL A 144 4.71 -3.59 -18.24
CA VAL A 144 4.83 -4.28 -16.94
C VAL A 144 5.42 -5.65 -17.18
N ARG A 145 6.44 -6.03 -16.40
CA ARG A 145 7.21 -7.26 -16.60
C ARG A 145 6.37 -8.53 -16.39
N ASP A 146 5.76 -8.68 -15.22
CA ASP A 146 5.06 -9.92 -14.81
C ASP A 146 3.60 -9.65 -14.35
N PRO A 147 2.74 -9.01 -15.18
CA PRO A 147 1.43 -8.50 -14.73
C PRO A 147 0.45 -9.60 -14.30
N LEU A 148 0.50 -10.78 -14.93
CA LEU A 148 -0.36 -11.91 -14.57
C LEU A 148 0.03 -12.54 -13.23
N ASP A 149 1.33 -12.67 -12.96
CA ASP A 149 1.84 -13.19 -11.68
C ASP A 149 1.50 -12.23 -10.53
N LEU A 150 1.59 -10.91 -10.79
CA LEU A 150 1.10 -9.90 -9.84
C LEU A 150 -0.41 -10.04 -9.60
N ALA A 151 -1.22 -10.22 -10.65
CA ALA A 151 -2.65 -10.41 -10.49
C ALA A 151 -2.98 -11.65 -9.64
N LEU A 152 -2.29 -12.77 -9.89
CA LEU A 152 -2.44 -14.01 -9.13
C LEU A 152 -2.08 -13.80 -7.66
N LEU A 153 -0.93 -13.15 -7.38
CA LEU A 153 -0.51 -12.88 -6.01
C LEU A 153 -1.50 -11.95 -5.28
N ALA A 154 -2.02 -10.92 -5.97
CA ALA A 154 -3.03 -10.03 -5.42
C ALA A 154 -4.33 -10.78 -5.09
N ALA A 155 -4.77 -11.68 -5.96
CA ALA A 155 -5.94 -12.53 -5.73
C ALA A 155 -5.74 -13.44 -4.51
N ILE A 156 -4.55 -14.04 -4.36
CA ILE A 156 -4.19 -14.86 -3.19
C ILE A 156 -4.21 -14.02 -1.91
N CYS A 157 -3.62 -12.82 -1.92
CA CYS A 157 -3.65 -11.91 -0.77
C CYS A 157 -5.08 -11.51 -0.39
N SER A 158 -5.92 -11.19 -1.38
CA SER A 158 -7.33 -10.86 -1.16
C SER A 158 -8.09 -12.04 -0.55
N ALA A 159 -7.95 -13.25 -1.11
CA ALA A 159 -8.61 -14.45 -0.62
C ALA A 159 -8.15 -14.85 0.80
N ALA A 160 -6.85 -14.75 1.09
CA ALA A 160 -6.31 -15.00 2.42
C ALA A 160 -6.90 -14.02 3.46
N LEU A 161 -7.07 -12.76 3.08
CA LEU A 161 -7.69 -11.77 3.95
C LEU A 161 -9.20 -11.97 4.11
N VAL A 162 -9.91 -12.47 3.10
CA VAL A 162 -11.32 -12.90 3.25
C VAL A 162 -11.41 -14.01 4.30
N GLY A 163 -10.53 -15.01 4.22
CA GLY A 163 -10.45 -16.08 5.22
C GLY A 163 -10.10 -15.58 6.62
N PHE A 164 -9.19 -14.61 6.73
CA PHE A 164 -8.85 -13.96 8.00
C PHE A 164 -10.03 -13.14 8.56
N LEU A 165 -10.72 -12.37 7.71
CA LEU A 165 -11.83 -11.50 8.08
C LEU A 165 -12.99 -12.29 8.69
N TRP A 166 -13.20 -13.54 8.28
CA TRP A 166 -14.17 -14.45 8.92
C TRP A 166 -13.99 -14.55 10.44
N TRP A 167 -12.75 -14.48 10.92
CA TRP A 167 -12.39 -14.57 12.34
C TRP A 167 -12.09 -13.21 12.98
N ASN A 168 -11.82 -12.19 12.16
CA ASN A 168 -11.45 -10.84 12.60
C ASN A 168 -12.61 -9.84 12.59
N THR A 169 -13.75 -10.18 11.98
CA THR A 169 -14.96 -9.34 12.04
C THR A 169 -15.46 -9.26 13.48
N SER A 170 -15.91 -8.07 13.90
CA SER A 170 -16.33 -7.81 15.27
C SER A 170 -17.44 -8.76 15.75
N PRO A 171 -17.32 -9.36 16.96
CA PRO A 171 -16.14 -9.31 17.85
C PRO A 171 -14.99 -10.21 17.37
N ALA A 172 -13.76 -9.66 17.25
CA ALA A 172 -12.61 -10.40 16.73
C ALA A 172 -12.16 -11.55 17.65
N LYS A 173 -11.87 -12.70 17.03
CA LYS A 173 -11.28 -13.88 17.69
C LYS A 173 -9.77 -13.97 17.49
N ILE A 174 -9.29 -13.37 16.40
CA ILE A 174 -7.86 -13.25 16.08
C ILE A 174 -7.56 -11.81 15.65
N PHE A 175 -6.40 -11.33 16.08
CA PHE A 175 -5.90 -10.00 15.72
C PHE A 175 -4.79 -10.13 14.68
N MET A 176 -4.70 -9.13 13.80
CA MET A 176 -3.74 -9.12 12.70
C MET A 176 -2.31 -8.85 13.18
N GLY A 177 -2.18 -7.95 14.17
CA GLY A 177 -0.90 -7.55 14.75
C GLY A 177 -0.02 -6.76 13.78
N ASP A 178 1.16 -6.37 14.24
CA ASP A 178 2.15 -5.73 13.38
C ASP A 178 2.66 -6.70 12.31
N THR A 179 2.67 -8.00 12.60
CA THR A 179 3.03 -9.07 11.67
C THR A 179 2.19 -9.01 10.40
N GLY A 180 0.87 -9.00 10.51
CA GLY A 180 -0.02 -8.95 9.36
C GLY A 180 -0.07 -7.56 8.71
N SER A 181 -0.23 -6.51 9.51
CA SER A 181 -0.45 -5.16 8.98
C SER A 181 0.78 -4.60 8.24
N LEU A 182 2.00 -4.85 8.72
CA LEU A 182 3.22 -4.47 8.00
C LEU A 182 3.44 -5.33 6.75
N ALA A 183 3.14 -6.64 6.82
CA ALA A 183 3.22 -7.51 5.65
C ALA A 183 2.30 -7.02 4.51
N ILE A 184 1.06 -6.69 4.85
CA ILE A 184 0.04 -6.19 3.93
C ILE A 184 0.45 -4.84 3.35
N GLY A 185 0.81 -3.86 4.19
CA GLY A 185 1.22 -2.55 3.67
C GLY A 185 2.49 -2.64 2.81
N GLY A 186 3.41 -3.55 3.13
CA GLY A 186 4.57 -3.84 2.30
C GLY A 186 4.21 -4.54 0.98
N ALA A 187 3.15 -5.34 0.95
CA ALA A 187 2.62 -5.92 -0.28
C ALA A 187 1.93 -4.87 -1.14
N VAL A 188 1.10 -4.00 -0.55
CA VAL A 188 0.42 -2.88 -1.23
C VAL A 188 1.43 -1.96 -1.91
N ALA A 189 2.51 -1.57 -1.21
CA ALA A 189 3.59 -0.80 -1.82
C ALA A 189 4.30 -1.57 -2.95
N GLY A 190 4.55 -2.86 -2.74
CA GLY A 190 5.13 -3.74 -3.75
C GLY A 190 4.30 -3.77 -5.03
N PHE A 191 2.98 -3.99 -4.93
CA PHE A 191 2.09 -3.96 -6.09
C PHE A 191 2.15 -2.62 -6.80
N ALA A 192 2.01 -1.50 -6.08
CA ALA A 192 2.05 -0.18 -6.68
C ALA A 192 3.30 0.08 -7.54
N ILE A 193 4.47 -0.31 -7.03
CA ILE A 193 5.76 -0.15 -7.71
C ILE A 193 5.88 -1.12 -8.89
N LEU A 194 5.55 -2.40 -8.68
CA LEU A 194 5.72 -3.44 -9.69
C LEU A 194 4.72 -3.33 -10.84
N SER A 195 3.53 -2.77 -10.60
CA SER A 195 2.52 -2.51 -11.64
C SER A 195 2.59 -1.11 -12.24
N ARG A 196 3.62 -0.30 -11.93
CA ARG A 196 3.84 1.06 -12.46
C ARG A 196 2.69 2.02 -12.14
N THR A 197 2.24 1.99 -10.90
CA THR A 197 1.05 2.72 -10.43
C THR A 197 1.27 3.41 -9.09
N GLU A 198 2.47 3.93 -8.84
CA GLU A 198 2.87 4.47 -7.54
C GLU A 198 2.00 5.64 -7.10
N LEU A 199 1.69 6.57 -8.00
CA LEU A 199 0.85 7.71 -7.66
C LEU A 199 -0.63 7.33 -7.54
N LEU A 200 -1.07 6.33 -8.32
CA LEU A 200 -2.45 5.83 -8.26
C LEU A 200 -2.72 5.10 -6.95
N LEU A 201 -1.70 4.55 -6.28
CA LEU A 201 -1.82 4.02 -4.91
C LEU A 201 -2.36 5.08 -3.94
N GLY A 202 -2.02 6.36 -4.11
CA GLY A 202 -2.56 7.43 -3.27
C GLY A 202 -4.09 7.54 -3.35
N ILE A 203 -4.68 7.10 -4.47
CA ILE A 203 -6.13 7.07 -4.70
C ILE A 203 -6.70 5.73 -4.28
N ILE A 204 -6.18 4.61 -4.81
CA ILE A 204 -6.67 3.25 -4.50
C ILE A 204 -6.56 2.95 -3.00
N GLY A 205 -5.44 3.32 -2.38
CA GLY A 205 -5.20 3.24 -0.94
C GLY A 205 -5.70 4.46 -0.17
N GLY A 206 -6.63 5.24 -0.74
CA GLY A 206 -7.06 6.53 -0.19
C GLY A 206 -7.57 6.47 1.25
N LEU A 207 -8.18 5.35 1.67
CA LEU A 207 -8.55 5.17 3.08
C LEU A 207 -7.31 5.14 4.01
N PHE A 208 -6.28 4.38 3.65
CA PHE A 208 -5.02 4.33 4.42
C PHE A 208 -4.36 5.72 4.47
N VAL A 209 -4.40 6.44 3.36
CA VAL A 209 -3.90 7.82 3.26
C VAL A 209 -4.68 8.75 4.20
N LEU A 210 -6.01 8.73 4.18
CA LEU A 210 -6.85 9.57 5.05
C LEU A 210 -6.60 9.30 6.54
N ILE A 211 -6.50 8.03 6.93
CA ILE A 211 -6.22 7.64 8.30
C ILE A 211 -4.82 8.12 8.71
N THR A 212 -3.82 7.94 7.85
CA THR A 212 -2.44 8.41 8.11
C THR A 212 -2.37 9.94 8.21
N LEU A 213 -3.01 10.65 7.28
CA LEU A 213 -3.07 12.12 7.29
C LEU A 213 -3.74 12.63 8.56
N SER A 214 -4.76 11.94 9.08
CA SER A 214 -5.39 12.33 10.36
C SER A 214 -4.38 12.36 11.52
N VAL A 215 -3.45 11.39 11.56
CA VAL A 215 -2.38 11.33 12.56
C VAL A 215 -1.35 12.43 12.34
N ILE A 216 -0.91 12.64 11.09
CA ILE A 216 0.05 13.70 10.74
C ILE A 216 -0.50 15.07 11.12
N ILE A 217 -1.73 15.38 10.73
CA ILE A 217 -2.43 16.63 11.05
C ILE A 217 -2.56 16.79 12.56
N GLN A 218 -3.01 15.75 13.27
CA GLN A 218 -3.21 15.80 14.72
C GLN A 218 -1.90 16.09 15.46
N VAL A 219 -0.82 15.35 15.15
CA VAL A 219 0.49 15.51 15.80
C VAL A 219 1.11 16.86 15.46
N GLY A 220 1.03 17.28 14.19
CA GLY A 220 1.51 18.59 13.75
C GLY A 220 0.79 19.73 14.47
N TYR A 221 -0.54 19.70 14.48
CA TYR A 221 -1.36 20.72 15.13
C TYR A 221 -1.16 20.77 16.64
N PHE A 222 -1.06 19.62 17.30
CA PHE A 222 -0.81 19.55 18.75
C PHE A 222 0.52 20.19 19.14
N LYS A 223 1.58 19.97 18.34
CA LYS A 223 2.90 20.59 18.54
C LYS A 223 2.86 22.11 18.29
N VAL A 224 2.24 22.55 17.19
CA VAL A 224 2.17 23.98 16.83
C VAL A 224 1.35 24.78 17.84
N THR A 225 0.23 24.22 18.31
CA THR A 225 -0.68 24.90 19.23
C THR A 225 -0.36 24.68 20.71
N LYS A 226 0.69 23.90 21.01
CA LYS A 226 1.11 23.52 22.37
C LYS A 226 -0.01 22.89 23.21
N GLY A 227 -0.85 22.06 22.58
CA GLY A 227 -1.83 21.24 23.32
C GLY A 227 -3.23 21.15 22.74
N LYS A 228 -3.58 21.93 21.70
CA LYS A 228 -4.90 21.82 21.07
C LYS A 228 -4.95 20.62 20.11
N ARG A 229 -6.14 20.05 19.94
CA ARG A 229 -6.40 18.87 19.10
C ARG A 229 -7.40 19.22 18.00
N VAL A 230 -7.18 18.74 16.77
CA VAL A 230 -8.13 18.92 15.64
C VAL A 230 -9.22 17.87 15.73
N PHE A 231 -8.81 16.62 15.85
CA PHE A 231 -9.70 15.48 16.07
C PHE A 231 -9.76 15.14 17.56
N LYS A 232 -10.92 14.67 18.05
CA LYS A 232 -11.06 14.10 19.40
C LYS A 232 -9.94 13.09 19.74
N MET A 233 -9.62 12.21 18.79
CA MET A 233 -8.50 11.27 18.84
C MET A 233 -8.03 10.99 17.42
N ALA A 234 -6.75 10.62 17.25
CA ALA A 234 -6.21 10.10 16.01
C ALA A 234 -5.65 8.68 16.28
N PRO A 235 -5.78 7.73 15.35
CA PRO A 235 -6.25 7.91 13.97
C PRO A 235 -7.78 8.11 13.82
N LEU A 236 -8.23 8.43 12.61
CA LEU A 236 -9.58 8.97 12.33
C LEU A 236 -10.74 8.07 12.80
N GLN A 237 -10.57 6.76 12.81
CA GLN A 237 -11.61 5.83 13.27
C GLN A 237 -12.02 6.09 14.74
N HIS A 238 -11.06 6.33 15.64
CA HIS A 238 -11.33 6.62 17.05
C HIS A 238 -11.99 7.98 17.26
N HIS A 239 -11.80 8.92 16.33
CA HIS A 239 -12.54 10.18 16.36
C HIS A 239 -14.06 9.96 16.28
N PHE A 240 -14.49 9.02 15.43
CA PHE A 240 -15.91 8.70 15.24
C PHE A 240 -16.47 7.85 16.38
N GLU A 241 -15.69 6.94 16.95
CA GLU A 241 -16.08 6.23 18.19
C GLU A 241 -16.33 7.20 19.34
N LEU A 242 -15.44 8.18 19.54
CA LEU A 242 -15.63 9.23 20.55
C LEU A 242 -16.74 10.24 20.20
N LYS A 243 -17.32 10.16 19.00
CA LYS A 243 -18.57 10.85 18.63
C LYS A 243 -19.81 9.99 18.87
N GLY A 244 -19.66 8.79 19.42
CA GLY A 244 -20.76 7.88 19.76
C GLY A 244 -21.15 6.93 18.64
N TRP A 245 -20.33 6.78 17.59
CA TRP A 245 -20.60 5.77 16.57
C TRP A 245 -20.17 4.39 17.08
N ALA A 246 -21.00 3.37 16.84
CA ALA A 246 -20.61 1.99 17.10
C ALA A 246 -19.45 1.59 16.18
N GLU A 247 -18.51 0.78 16.70
CA GLU A 247 -17.33 0.29 15.97
C GLU A 247 -17.70 -0.29 14.60
N ILE A 248 -18.66 -1.21 14.55
CA ILE A 248 -19.14 -1.83 13.29
C ILE A 248 -19.63 -0.77 12.29
N THR A 249 -20.30 0.29 12.78
CA THR A 249 -20.76 1.38 11.92
C THR A 249 -19.58 2.17 11.33
N VAL A 250 -18.52 2.40 12.12
CA VAL A 250 -17.29 3.04 11.63
C VAL A 250 -16.65 2.16 10.56
N VAL A 251 -16.47 0.86 10.84
CA VAL A 251 -15.83 -0.10 9.93
C VAL A 251 -16.55 -0.17 8.59
N VAL A 252 -17.87 -0.41 8.59
CA VAL A 252 -18.65 -0.53 7.35
C VAL A 252 -18.64 0.77 6.54
N ARG A 253 -18.75 1.94 7.20
CA ARG A 253 -18.68 3.24 6.50
C ARG A 253 -17.30 3.49 5.90
N PHE A 254 -16.24 3.09 6.60
CA PHE A 254 -14.88 3.22 6.09
C PHE A 254 -14.63 2.25 4.94
N TRP A 255 -15.25 1.06 4.95
CA TRP A 255 -15.24 0.17 3.79
C TRP A 255 -15.95 0.80 2.58
N ILE A 256 -17.11 1.44 2.76
CA ILE A 256 -17.78 2.16 1.67
C ILE A 256 -16.85 3.25 1.10
N LEU A 257 -16.19 4.04 1.95
CA LEU A 257 -15.21 5.03 1.51
C LEU A 257 -14.04 4.38 0.74
N CYS A 258 -13.50 3.27 1.26
CA CYS A 258 -12.45 2.52 0.57
C CYS A 258 -12.91 2.02 -0.80
N GLY A 259 -14.14 1.50 -0.91
CA GLY A 259 -14.74 1.06 -2.17
C GLY A 259 -14.87 2.21 -3.17
N LEU A 260 -15.23 3.40 -2.72
CA LEU A 260 -15.28 4.60 -3.57
C LEU A 260 -13.87 5.01 -4.07
N PHE A 261 -12.86 4.97 -3.20
CA PHE A 261 -11.47 5.23 -3.56
C PHE A 261 -10.93 4.22 -4.57
N VAL A 262 -11.19 2.92 -4.35
CA VAL A 262 -10.84 1.85 -5.28
C VAL A 262 -11.56 2.02 -6.61
N ALA A 263 -12.87 2.29 -6.61
CA ALA A 263 -13.63 2.51 -7.83
C ALA A 263 -13.13 3.73 -8.61
N ALA A 264 -12.80 4.84 -7.93
CA ALA A 264 -12.20 6.01 -8.55
C ALA A 264 -10.82 5.71 -9.15
N GLY A 265 -9.97 4.97 -8.44
CA GLY A 265 -8.65 4.57 -8.93
C GLY A 265 -8.74 3.66 -10.16
N LEU A 266 -9.62 2.65 -10.14
CA LEU A 266 -9.90 1.80 -11.30
C LEU A 266 -10.49 2.61 -12.46
N GLY A 267 -11.40 3.55 -12.16
CA GLY A 267 -11.98 4.45 -13.15
C GLY A 267 -10.91 5.29 -13.86
N ILE A 268 -9.96 5.86 -13.12
CA ILE A 268 -8.81 6.60 -13.68
C ILE A 268 -7.95 5.68 -14.54
N PHE A 269 -7.64 4.48 -14.03
CA PHE A 269 -6.82 3.49 -14.73
C PHE A 269 -7.42 3.10 -16.10
N TYR A 270 -8.71 2.76 -16.14
CA TYR A 270 -9.38 2.38 -17.39
C TYR A 270 -9.66 3.57 -18.30
N ALA A 271 -10.04 4.74 -17.75
CA ALA A 271 -10.30 5.93 -18.55
C ALA A 271 -9.05 6.41 -19.29
N GLU A 272 -7.89 6.35 -18.66
CA GLU A 272 -6.62 6.69 -19.29
C GLU A 272 -6.34 5.80 -20.50
N TRP A 273 -6.56 4.48 -20.37
CA TRP A 273 -6.42 3.56 -21.49
C TRP A 273 -7.43 3.82 -22.62
N VAL A 274 -8.71 4.11 -22.29
CA VAL A 274 -9.76 4.39 -23.29
C VAL A 274 -9.42 5.62 -24.13
N VAL A 275 -8.79 6.64 -23.54
CA VAL A 275 -8.39 7.86 -24.26
C VAL A 275 -7.21 7.61 -25.22
N LEU A 276 -6.49 6.50 -25.06
CA LEU A 276 -5.32 6.11 -25.87
C LEU A 276 -5.64 5.06 -26.96
N LEU A 277 -6.89 4.63 -27.07
CA LEU A 277 -7.43 3.84 -28.18
C LEU A 277 -7.45 4.66 -29.47
#